data_AF-A0A3D5FMW7-F1
#
_entry.id   AF-A0A3D5FMW7-F1
#
_cell.length_a   1.000
_cell.length_b   1.000
_cell.length_c   1.000
_cell.angle_alpha   90.00
_cell.angle_beta   90.00
_cell.angle_gamma   90.00
#
_symmetry.space_group_name_H-M   'P 1'
#
loop_
_entity.id
_entity.type
_entity.pdbx_description
1 polymer ?
#
loop_
_entity_poly.entity_id
_entity_poly.type
_entity_poly.pdbx_seq_one_letter_code
_entity_poly.pdbx_strand_id
1 'polypeptide(L)' 'MAVSLSRHGETYYLGGVPGVPDLAWYREQDRWASKPEALPAGAESITVVELPDDLREELLAFVARAEVMGTGRLDSGN' A
#
# COMPACT_ATOMS: atom_id res chain seq x y z
N MET A 1 -10.20 -7.40 6.23
CA MET A 1 -8.72 -7.53 6.17
C MET A 1 -8.13 -6.22 6.64
N ALA A 2 -7.05 -6.22 7.43
CA ALA A 2 -6.49 -4.99 7.98
C ALA A 2 -5.22 -4.63 7.19
N VAL A 3 -5.32 -3.62 6.34
CA VAL A 3 -4.17 -3.00 5.69
C VAL A 3 -3.33 -2.29 6.77
N SER A 4 -2.01 -2.46 6.73
CA SER A 4 -1.08 -1.74 7.60
C SER A 4 -0.46 -0.56 6.87
N LEU A 5 -0.38 0.57 7.57
CA LEU A 5 0.29 1.77 7.09
C LEU A 5 1.42 2.12 8.05
N SER A 6 2.59 2.37 7.49
CA SER A 6 3.75 2.82 8.26
C SER A 6 4.48 3.93 7.51
N ARG A 7 5.26 4.73 8.23
CA ARG A 7 6.07 5.82 7.68
C ARG A 7 7.51 5.69 8.14
N HIS A 8 8.45 5.97 7.24
CA HIS A 8 9.86 6.11 7.57
C HIS A 8 10.45 7.28 6.78
N GLY A 9 10.69 8.41 7.45
CA GLY A 9 11.11 9.65 6.81
C GLY A 9 10.01 10.23 5.91
N GLU A 10 10.27 10.27 4.60
CA GLU A 10 9.33 10.74 3.57
C GLU A 10 8.65 9.59 2.80
N THR A 11 9.01 8.34 3.12
CA THR A 11 8.47 7.14 2.47
C THR A 11 7.35 6.55 3.32
N TYR A 12 6.28 6.15 2.66
CA TYR A 12 5.12 5.49 3.25
C TYR A 12 5.09 4.02 2.84
N TYR A 13 4.67 3.14 3.72
CA TYR A 13 4.67 1.70 3.50
C TYR A 13 3.26 1.18 3.63
N LEU A 14 2.85 0.39 2.64
CA LEU A 14 1.56 -0.29 2.58
C LEU A 14 1.82 -1.79 2.68
N GLY A 15 1.24 -2.43 3.69
CA GLY A 15 1.31 -3.88 3.88
C GLY A 15 -0.05 -4.50 4.14
N GLY A 16 -0.09 -5.84 4.14
CA GLY A 16 -1.30 -6.59 4.47
C GLY A 16 -2.37 -6.65 3.36
N VAL A 17 -2.03 -6.22 2.14
CA VAL A 17 -2.90 -6.39 0.96
C VAL A 17 -2.70 -7.82 0.41
N PRO A 18 -3.74 -8.66 0.31
CA PRO A 18 -3.59 -10.05 -0.13
C PRO A 18 -3.02 -10.17 -1.54
N GLY A 19 -2.03 -11.03 -1.72
CA GLY A 19 -1.41 -11.28 -3.02
C GLY A 19 -0.50 -10.13 -3.52
N VAL A 20 -0.30 -9.09 -2.70
CA VAL A 20 0.57 -7.96 -3.00
C VAL A 20 1.70 -7.93 -1.97
N PRO A 21 2.97 -7.81 -2.39
CA PRO A 21 4.07 -7.61 -1.45
C PRO A 21 3.96 -6.26 -0.74
N ASP A 22 4.68 -6.07 0.36
CA ASP A 22 4.77 -4.74 0.98
C ASP A 22 5.33 -3.73 -0.04
N LEU A 23 4.68 -2.56 -0.11
CA LEU A 23 5.01 -1.51 -1.08
C LEU A 23 5.49 -0.27 -0.34
N ALA A 24 6.64 0.26 -0.77
CA ALA A 24 7.11 1.59 -0.41
C ALA A 24 6.62 2.61 -1.44
N TRP A 25 5.94 3.64 -0.95
CA TRP A 25 5.42 4.78 -1.68
C TRP A 25 6.27 6.01 -1.38
N TYR A 26 6.79 6.62 -2.44
CA TYR A 26 7.69 7.77 -2.37
C TYR A 26 7.36 8.77 -3.46
N ARG A 27 7.75 10.04 -3.25
CA ARG A 27 7.53 11.10 -4.24
C ARG A 27 8.67 11.08 -5.25
N GLU A 28 8.33 10.97 -6.52
CA GLU A 28 9.24 11.05 -7.65
C GLU A 28 8.74 12.12 -8.63
N GLN A 29 9.49 13.21 -8.81
CA GLN A 29 9.18 14.27 -9.80
C GLN A 29 7.72 14.75 -9.75
N ASP A 30 7.22 15.02 -8.54
CA ASP A 30 5.83 15.46 -8.30
C ASP A 30 4.74 14.39 -8.53
N ARG A 31 5.11 13.11 -8.56
CA ARG A 31 4.15 11.99 -8.60
C ARG A 31 4.46 10.97 -7.51
N TRP A 32 3.43 10.27 -7.05
CA TRP A 32 3.63 9.10 -6.20
C TRP A 32 4.07 7.92 -7.06
N ALA A 33 5.21 7.36 -6.71
CA ALA A 33 5.70 6.10 -7.24
C ALA A 33 5.68 5.06 -6.12
N SER A 34 5.50 3.79 -6.49
CA SER A 34 5.60 2.68 -5.56
C SER A 34 6.54 1.60 -6.07
N LYS A 35 7.20 0.93 -5.14
CA LYS A 35 8.06 -0.23 -5.42
C LYS A 35 7.92 -1.28 -4.33
N PRO A 36 8.07 -2.58 -4.66
CA PRO A 36 8.16 -3.63 -3.66
C PRO A 36 9.37 -3.41 -2.75
N GLU A 37 9.13 -3.19 -1.46
CA GLU A 37 10.17 -2.99 -0.47
C GLU A 37 9.63 -3.38 0.91
N ALA A 38 10.44 -4.15 1.65
CA ALA A 38 10.08 -4.57 3.00
C ALA A 38 10.09 -3.37 3.96
N LEU A 39 9.24 -3.43 4.99
CA LEU A 39 9.19 -2.42 6.03
C LEU A 39 10.55 -2.33 6.77
N PRO A 40 11.21 -1.16 6.79
CA PRO A 40 12.48 -1.01 7.50
C PRO A 40 12.30 -1.02 9.02
N ALA A 41 13.36 -1.41 9.73
CA ALA A 41 13.40 -1.31 11.19
C ALA A 41 13.34 0.16 11.62
N GLY A 42 12.40 0.50 12.50
CA GLY A 42 12.17 1.88 12.95
C GLY A 42 11.12 2.66 12.15
N ALA A 43 10.43 2.02 11.20
CA ALA A 43 9.22 2.61 10.62
C ALA A 43 8.12 2.73 11.68
N GLU A 44 7.46 3.88 11.70
CA GLU A 44 6.39 4.19 12.64
C GLU A 44 5.05 3.80 12.04
N SER A 45 4.21 3.07 12.79
CA SER A 45 2.84 2.78 12.34
C SER A 45 2.01 4.05 12.37
N ILE A 46 1.33 4.33 11.27
CA ILE A 46 0.49 5.50 11.09
C ILE A 46 -0.92 5.10 10.68
N THR A 47 -1.82 6.06 10.71
CA THR A 47 -3.22 5.92 10.30
C THR A 47 -3.48 6.64 8.97
N VAL A 48 -4.61 6.33 8.33
CA VAL A 48 -4.98 6.91 7.02
C VAL A 48 -5.10 8.45 7.05
N VAL A 49 -5.37 9.04 8.21
CA VAL A 49 -5.51 10.50 8.39
C VAL A 49 -4.16 11.22 8.39
N GLU A 50 -3.06 10.49 8.62
CA GLU A 50 -1.69 11.03 8.60
C GLU A 50 -1.06 10.98 7.21
N LEU A 51 -1.74 10.35 6.25
CA LEU A 51 -1.32 10.34 4.85
C LEU A 51 -1.64 11.70 4.20
N PRO A 52 -0.77 12.17 3.29
CA PRO A 52 -1.10 13.22 2.33
C PRO A 52 -2.38 12.87 1.58
N ASP A 53 -3.25 13.84 1.33
CA ASP A 53 -4.55 13.58 0.69
C ASP A 53 -4.40 12.94 -0.69
N ASP A 54 -3.43 13.40 -1.48
CA ASP A 54 -3.15 12.86 -2.81
C ASP A 54 -2.59 11.42 -2.76
N LEU A 55 -1.78 11.08 -1.76
CA LEU A 55 -1.34 9.70 -1.53
C LEU A 55 -2.49 8.80 -1.06
N ARG A 56 -3.37 9.33 -0.20
CA ARG A 56 -4.53 8.60 0.32
C ARG A 56 -5.43 8.14 -0.82
N GLU A 57 -5.70 9.01 -1.79
CA GLU A 57 -6.50 8.67 -2.98
C GLU A 57 -5.85 7.56 -3.80
N GLU A 58 -4.54 7.66 -4.07
CA GLU A 58 -3.79 6.64 -4.81
C GLU A 58 -3.79 5.28 -4.10
N LEU A 59 -3.60 5.27 -2.77
CA LEU A 59 -3.62 4.04 -1.97
C LEU A 59 -5.02 3.40 -1.95
N LEU A 60 -6.08 4.20 -1.82
CA LEU A 60 -7.45 3.70 -1.90
C LEU A 60 -7.75 3.08 -3.27
N ALA A 61 -7.37 3.76 -4.34
CA ALA A 61 -7.53 3.26 -5.71
C ALA A 61 -6.73 1.96 -5.93
N PHE A 62 -5.52 1.89 -5.38
CA PHE A 62 -4.68 0.70 -5.44
C PHE A 62 -5.32 -0.49 -4.69
N VAL A 63 -5.71 -0.31 -3.43
CA VAL A 63 -6.31 -1.37 -2.61
C VAL A 63 -7.60 -1.87 -3.26
N ALA A 64 -8.47 -0.98 -3.73
CA ALA A 64 -9.71 -1.36 -4.42
C ALA A 64 -9.43 -2.24 -5.67
N ARG A 65 -8.40 -1.91 -6.46
CA ARG A 65 -7.99 -2.72 -7.61
C ARG A 65 -7.41 -4.06 -7.19
N ALA A 66 -6.58 -4.07 -6.15
CA ALA A 66 -5.97 -5.28 -5.61
C ALA A 66 -7.04 -6.24 -5.04
N GLU A 67 -8.08 -5.72 -4.39
CA GLU A 67 -9.23 -6.51 -3.94
C GLU A 67 -9.96 -7.14 -5.13
N VAL A 68 -10.26 -6.37 -6.19
CA VAL A 68 -10.90 -6.91 -7.41
C VAL A 68 -10.04 -8.00 -8.07
N MET A 69 -8.74 -7.78 -8.23
CA MET A 69 -7.82 -8.73 -8.87
C MET A 69 -7.55 -9.96 -8.00
N GLY A 70 -7.43 -9.79 -6.68
CA GLY A 70 -7.24 -10.87 -5.71
C GLY A 70 -8.47 -11.76 -5.54
N THR A 71 -9.67 -11.23 -5.82
CA THR A 71 -10.93 -11.99 -5.78
C THR A 71 -11.09 -12.93 -6.98
N GLY A 72 -10.32 -12.74 -8.06
CA GLY A 72 -10.38 -13.59 -9.25
C GLY A 72 -9.72 -14.97 -9.13
N ARG A 73 -9.00 -15.27 -8.03
CA ARG A 73 -8.20 -16.52 -7.90
C ARG A 73 -8.81 -17.60 -7.00
N LEU A 74 -9.94 -17.33 -6.34
CA LEU A 74 -10.60 -18.32 -5.47
C LEU A 74 -11.73 -19.11 -6.16
N ASP A 75 -12.03 -18.83 -7.43
CA ASP A 75 -12.99 -19.58 -8.25
C ASP A 75 -12.27 -20.28 -9.41
N SER A 76 -11.51 -21.33 -9.09
CA SER A 76 -11.15 -22.37 -10.07
C SER A 76 -11.32 -23.70 -9.37
N GLY A 77 -12.59 -24.06 -9.15
CA GLY A 77 -12.99 -25.44 -9.00
C GLY A 77 -12.97 -26.12 -10.37
N ASN A 78 -12.23 -27.21 -10.46
CA ASN A 78 -12.68 -28.48 -11.04
C ASN A 78 -11.71 -29.60 -10.68
#